data_AF-A0A7I8WD56-F1
#
_entry.id   AF-A0A7I8WD56-F1
#
_cell.length_a   1.000
_cell.length_b   1.000
_cell.length_c   1.000
_cell.angle_alpha   90.00
_cell.angle_beta   90.00
_cell.angle_gamma   90.00
#
_symmetry.space_group_name_H-M   'P 1'
#
loop_
_entity.id
_entity.type
_entity.pdbx_description
1 polymer ?
#
loop_
_entity_poly.entity_id
_entity_poly.type
_entity_poly.pdbx_seq_one_letter_code
_entity_poly.pdbx_strand_id
1 'polypeptide(L)'
;MFKIETQKCSQYDSCQTCLESNDPFCGWCSLENKCSVRSKCLNNDDETRWLSSHGDARCSKIISMLPSKIQKGQSVKIKLEVENLPNVRNETYKCVFRDASDPKSPSRQTVAEKNGKSVSCLTPEPNLMPDFPTGSG
;
A
#
# COMPACT_ATOMS: atom_id res chain seq x y z
N MET A 1 -37.44 14.38 5.43
CA MET A 1 -36.80 13.81 4.22
C MET A 1 -35.63 12.96 4.68
N PHE A 2 -35.69 11.64 4.58
CA PHE A 2 -34.59 10.75 5.00
C PHE A 2 -33.77 10.38 3.77
N LYS A 3 -32.50 10.79 3.72
CA LYS A 3 -31.55 10.29 2.71
C LYS A 3 -31.07 8.92 3.19
N ILE A 4 -31.74 7.87 2.75
CA ILE A 4 -31.24 6.50 2.94
C ILE A 4 -30.08 6.33 1.96
N GLU A 5 -28.84 6.32 2.46
CA GLU A 5 -27.73 5.82 1.67
C GLU A 5 -27.94 4.31 1.50
N THR A 6 -28.48 3.92 0.35
CA THR A 6 -28.74 2.51 0.00
C THR A 6 -27.45 1.71 -0.18
N GLN A 7 -26.30 2.37 -0.29
CA GLN A 7 -25.01 1.73 -0.57
C GLN A 7 -24.07 1.86 0.62
N LYS A 8 -24.03 0.82 1.43
CA LYS A 8 -23.17 0.72 2.63
C LYS A 8 -21.77 0.21 2.28
N CYS A 9 -21.18 0.61 1.16
CA CYS A 9 -19.82 0.18 0.80
C CYS A 9 -18.81 0.49 1.91
N SER A 10 -19.01 1.56 2.66
CA SER A 10 -18.16 1.97 3.79
C SER A 10 -18.18 1.00 4.98
N GLN A 11 -19.00 -0.05 4.97
CA GLN A 11 -18.98 -1.10 5.99
C GLN A 11 -17.78 -2.05 5.84
N TYR A 12 -17.10 -2.01 4.69
CA TYR A 12 -15.93 -2.84 4.41
C TYR A 12 -14.65 -2.04 4.64
N ASP A 13 -13.94 -2.36 5.72
CA ASP A 13 -12.75 -1.61 6.16
C ASP A 13 -11.44 -2.04 5.48
N SER A 14 -11.48 -3.11 4.68
CA SER A 14 -10.32 -3.60 3.94
C SER A 14 -10.64 -3.83 2.47
N CYS A 15 -9.61 -3.70 1.63
CA CYS A 15 -9.71 -4.01 0.21
C CYS A 15 -10.28 -5.41 -0.02
N GLN A 16 -9.77 -6.39 0.73
CA GLN A 16 -10.19 -7.77 0.53
C GLN A 16 -11.68 -7.96 0.84
N THR A 17 -12.15 -7.50 1.99
CA THR A 17 -13.59 -7.57 2.34
C THR A 17 -14.47 -6.76 1.40
N CYS A 18 -13.94 -5.66 0.83
CA CYS A 18 -14.67 -4.85 -0.14
C CYS A 18 -14.85 -5.60 -1.46
N LEU A 19 -13.79 -6.24 -1.98
CA LEU A 19 -13.83 -6.99 -3.22
C LEU A 19 -14.63 -8.29 -3.07
N GLU A 20 -14.56 -8.95 -1.91
CA GLU A 20 -15.34 -10.15 -1.60
C GLU A 20 -16.85 -9.87 -1.42
N SER A 21 -17.25 -8.60 -1.28
CA SER A 21 -18.68 -8.23 -1.20
C SER A 21 -19.46 -8.56 -2.47
N ASN A 22 -18.76 -8.59 -3.62
CA ASN A 22 -19.34 -8.80 -4.94
C ASN A 22 -20.53 -7.86 -5.26
N ASP A 23 -20.53 -6.66 -4.68
CA ASP A 23 -21.57 -5.64 -4.89
C ASP A 23 -21.21 -4.79 -6.13
N PRO A 24 -22.02 -4.79 -7.20
CA PRO A 24 -21.70 -4.09 -8.45
C PRO A 24 -21.54 -2.57 -8.30
N PHE A 25 -22.00 -1.99 -7.20
CA PHE A 25 -21.84 -0.56 -6.93
C PHE A 25 -20.64 -0.23 -6.07
N CYS A 26 -20.07 -1.22 -5.37
CA CYS A 26 -18.94 -1.05 -4.47
C CYS A 26 -17.61 -1.38 -5.14
N GLY A 27 -16.58 -0.65 -4.72
CA GLY A 27 -15.21 -0.92 -5.11
C GLY A 27 -14.22 -0.25 -4.16
N TRP A 28 -12.96 -0.65 -4.27
CA TRP A 28 -11.90 -0.20 -3.39
C TRP A 28 -11.15 1.00 -3.96
N CYS A 29 -11.10 2.10 -3.21
CA CYS A 29 -10.28 3.26 -3.52
C CYS A 29 -8.85 3.06 -3.01
N SER A 30 -7.97 2.56 -3.88
CA SER A 30 -6.62 2.11 -3.50
C SER A 30 -5.77 3.17 -2.80
N LEU A 31 -5.84 4.43 -3.24
CA LEU A 31 -5.05 5.53 -2.65
C LEU A 31 -5.71 6.19 -1.44
N GLU A 32 -7.02 6.02 -1.26
CA GLU A 32 -7.76 6.57 -0.11
C GLU A 32 -7.98 5.52 0.99
N ASN A 33 -7.61 4.26 0.73
CA ASN A 33 -7.75 3.14 1.65
C ASN A 33 -9.19 2.99 2.20
N LYS A 34 -10.18 3.04 1.31
CA LYS A 34 -11.61 2.93 1.66
C LYS A 34 -12.42 2.17 0.61
N CYS A 35 -13.47 1.50 1.03
CA CYS A 35 -14.48 0.94 0.13
C CYS A 35 -15.58 1.96 -0.13
N SER A 36 -15.86 2.27 -1.40
CA SER A 36 -16.87 3.25 -1.78
C SER A 36 -17.38 3.04 -3.20
N VAL A 37 -18.39 3.82 -3.57
CA VAL A 37 -18.89 3.89 -4.94
C VAL A 37 -17.92 4.68 -5.81
N ARG A 38 -17.84 4.38 -7.10
CA ARG A 38 -16.87 4.99 -8.02
C ARG A 38 -16.87 6.53 -7.97
N SER A 39 -18.03 7.16 -7.87
CA SER A 39 -18.17 8.63 -7.82
C SER A 39 -17.66 9.28 -6.53
N LYS A 40 -17.51 8.52 -5.43
CA LYS A 40 -16.94 8.99 -4.16
C LYS A 40 -15.43 8.72 -4.05
N CYS A 41 -14.82 8.20 -5.11
CA CYS A 41 -13.40 7.91 -5.22
C CYS A 41 -12.68 9.03 -5.95
N LEU A 42 -11.61 9.57 -5.36
CA LEU A 42 -10.83 10.64 -5.96
C LEU A 42 -10.07 10.16 -7.20
N ASN A 43 -10.10 10.96 -8.27
CA ASN A 43 -9.36 10.70 -9.52
C ASN A 43 -9.59 9.27 -10.06
N ASN A 44 -10.85 8.86 -10.16
CA ASN A 44 -11.30 7.52 -10.57
C ASN A 44 -11.12 7.20 -12.07
N ASP A 45 -10.19 7.88 -12.75
CA ASP A 45 -9.91 7.74 -14.18
C ASP A 45 -9.14 6.45 -14.52
N ASP A 46 -8.57 5.78 -13.51
CA ASP A 46 -7.70 4.61 -13.65
C ASP A 46 -8.31 3.41 -12.91
N GLU A 47 -8.38 2.26 -13.57
CA GLU A 47 -8.94 1.01 -13.02
C GLU A 47 -8.19 0.52 -11.77
N THR A 48 -6.92 0.87 -11.63
CA THR A 48 -6.12 0.54 -10.43
C THR A 48 -6.44 1.44 -9.23
N ARG A 49 -7.08 2.59 -9.45
CA ARG A 49 -7.46 3.54 -8.39
C ARG A 49 -8.80 3.19 -7.77
N TRP A 50 -9.75 2.69 -8.56
CA TRP A 50 -11.03 2.16 -8.09
C TRP A 50 -11.22 0.73 -8.58
N LEU A 51 -10.97 -0.22 -7.68
CA LEU A 51 -11.08 -1.66 -7.97
C LEU A 51 -12.53 -2.11 -7.77
N SER A 52 -13.22 -2.45 -8.85
CA SER A 52 -14.62 -2.96 -8.78
C SER A 52 -14.67 -4.24 -7.93
N SER A 53 -15.61 -4.31 -6.98
CA SER A 53 -15.84 -5.56 -6.24
C SER A 53 -16.57 -6.63 -7.06
N HIS A 54 -17.29 -6.20 -8.10
CA HIS A 54 -17.86 -7.09 -9.10
C HIS A 54 -16.89 -7.19 -10.28
N GLY A 55 -16.05 -8.24 -10.30
CA GLY A 55 -15.08 -8.52 -11.36
C GLY A 55 -13.79 -9.19 -10.84
N ASP A 56 -12.77 -9.26 -11.70
CA ASP A 56 -11.50 -9.94 -11.41
C ASP A 56 -10.44 -9.02 -10.75
N ALA A 57 -10.86 -7.88 -10.19
CA ALA A 57 -9.95 -6.95 -9.56
C ALA A 57 -9.28 -7.59 -8.33
N ARG A 58 -8.01 -7.23 -8.07
CA ARG A 58 -7.26 -7.72 -6.91
C ARG A 58 -6.60 -6.57 -6.17
N CYS A 59 -6.52 -6.70 -4.85
CA CYS A 59 -5.87 -5.71 -4.00
C CYS A 59 -4.38 -5.55 -4.33
N SER A 60 -3.86 -4.33 -4.16
CA SER A 60 -2.44 -4.08 -4.35
C SER A 60 -1.59 -4.88 -3.36
N LYS A 61 -0.56 -5.57 -3.86
CA LYS A 61 0.29 -6.45 -3.04
C LYS A 61 1.73 -6.37 -3.46
N ILE A 62 2.66 -6.30 -2.51
CA ILE A 62 4.09 -6.47 -2.78
C ILE A 62 4.32 -7.95 -3.09
N ILE A 63 4.76 -8.25 -4.31
CA ILE A 63 4.98 -9.63 -4.79
C ILE A 63 6.45 -10.02 -4.81
N SER A 64 7.37 -9.06 -4.86
CA SER A 64 8.81 -9.30 -4.84
C SER A 64 9.58 -8.14 -4.23
N MET A 65 10.74 -8.43 -3.63
CA MET A 65 11.65 -7.46 -3.02
C MET A 65 13.11 -7.86 -3.29
N LEU A 66 13.90 -6.95 -3.84
CA LEU A 66 15.29 -7.18 -4.21
C LEU A 66 16.19 -5.98 -3.85
N PRO A 67 17.30 -6.17 -3.10
CA PRO A 67 17.58 -7.38 -2.31
C PRO A 67 16.57 -7.52 -1.16
N SER A 68 16.22 -8.77 -0.81
CA SER A 68 15.31 -9.06 0.31
C SER A 68 16.02 -9.07 1.67
N LYS A 69 17.36 -9.10 1.66
CA LYS A 69 18.22 -9.07 2.85
C LYS A 69 19.39 -8.15 2.58
N ILE A 70 19.73 -7.32 3.56
CA ILE A 70 20.84 -6.38 3.49
C ILE A 70 21.68 -6.53 4.75
N GLN A 71 22.98 -6.26 4.63
CA GLN A 71 23.84 -6.17 5.81
C GLN A 71 23.61 -4.83 6.51
N LYS A 72 23.68 -4.85 7.85
CA LYS A 72 23.70 -3.62 8.64
C LYS A 72 24.95 -2.81 8.28
N GLY A 73 24.84 -1.48 8.27
CA GLY A 73 25.97 -0.61 7.93
C GLY A 73 25.95 -0.08 6.49
N GLN A 74 25.03 -0.55 5.64
CA GLN A 74 24.98 -0.16 4.23
C GLN A 74 23.63 0.46 3.85
N SER A 75 23.68 1.61 3.17
CA SER A 75 22.54 2.12 2.42
C SER A 75 22.48 1.46 1.05
N VAL A 76 21.37 0.78 0.76
CA VAL A 76 21.17 -0.01 -0.46
C VAL A 76 19.87 0.41 -1.12
N LYS A 77 19.83 0.38 -2.46
CA LYS A 77 18.59 0.58 -3.22
C LYS A 77 17.81 -0.72 -3.26
N ILE A 78 16.64 -0.76 -2.63
CA ILE A 78 15.69 -1.85 -2.71
C ILE A 78 14.70 -1.59 -3.85
N LYS A 79 14.36 -2.64 -4.59
CA LYS A 79 13.31 -2.64 -5.62
C LYS A 79 12.19 -3.54 -5.14
N LEU A 80 10.98 -2.99 -5.08
CA LEU A 80 9.75 -3.70 -4.80
C LEU A 80 8.96 -3.86 -6.09
N GLU A 81 8.46 -5.05 -6.34
CA GLU A 81 7.46 -5.28 -7.37
C GLU A 81 6.08 -5.34 -6.71
N VAL A 82 5.15 -4.54 -7.21
CA VAL A 82 3.84 -4.37 -6.61
C VAL A 82 2.75 -4.66 -7.65
N GLU A 83 1.98 -5.70 -7.38
CA GLU A 83 0.78 -6.02 -8.16
C GLU A 83 -0.27 -4.91 -7.96
N ASN A 84 -0.95 -4.52 -9.04
CA ASN A 84 -2.00 -3.48 -9.04
C ASN A 84 -1.58 -2.18 -8.35
N LEU A 85 -0.33 -1.76 -8.56
CA LEU A 85 0.17 -0.47 -8.06
C LEU A 85 -0.52 0.68 -8.79
N PRO A 86 -1.31 1.53 -8.09
CA PRO A 86 -1.98 2.64 -8.73
C PRO A 86 -1.01 3.65 -9.34
N ASN A 87 -1.40 4.30 -10.44
CA ASN A 87 -0.61 5.42 -10.93
C ASN A 87 -0.88 6.68 -10.12
N VAL A 88 0.13 7.49 -9.83
CA VAL A 88 0.01 8.80 -9.15
C VAL A 88 0.39 9.91 -10.12
N ARG A 89 -0.42 10.98 -10.22
CA ARG A 89 -0.19 12.07 -11.20
C ARG A 89 0.70 13.18 -10.62
N ASN A 90 0.38 13.66 -9.42
CA ASN A 90 1.06 14.79 -8.75
C ASN A 90 1.52 14.45 -7.33
N GLU A 91 1.70 13.16 -7.07
CA GLU A 91 2.08 12.62 -5.77
C GLU A 91 3.23 11.64 -5.96
N THR A 92 3.95 11.34 -4.89
CA THR A 92 5.07 10.41 -4.93
C THR A 92 4.92 9.38 -3.83
N TYR A 93 5.18 8.12 -4.17
CA TYR A 93 5.22 7.05 -3.19
C TYR A 93 6.39 7.25 -2.21
N LYS A 94 6.23 6.72 -1.00
CA LYS A 94 7.28 6.65 0.01
C LYS A 94 7.40 5.23 0.52
N CYS A 95 8.61 4.75 0.71
CA CYS A 95 8.86 3.52 1.44
C CYS A 95 8.89 3.82 2.93
N VAL A 96 8.15 3.03 3.72
CA VAL A 96 8.10 3.16 5.18
C VAL A 96 8.75 1.92 5.79
N PHE A 97 9.87 2.13 6.48
CA PHE A 97 10.64 1.11 7.17
C PHE A 97 10.26 1.12 8.65
N ARG A 98 9.89 -0.04 9.18
CA ARG A 98 9.52 -0.24 10.59
C ARG A 98 10.43 -1.30 11.18
N ASP A 99 10.76 -1.14 12.46
CA ASP A 99 11.40 -2.20 13.22
C ASP A 99 10.36 -3.30 13.50
N ALA A 100 10.71 -4.53 13.12
CA ALA A 100 9.87 -5.69 13.39
C ALA A 100 9.97 -6.16 14.84
N SER A 101 11.09 -5.86 15.52
CA SER A 101 11.33 -6.22 16.92
C SER A 101 10.71 -5.23 17.90
N ASP A 102 10.64 -3.94 17.53
CA ASP A 102 9.94 -2.92 18.32
C ASP A 102 8.93 -2.13 17.46
N PRO A 103 7.65 -2.55 17.45
CA PRO A 103 6.58 -1.84 16.74
C PRO A 103 6.32 -0.40 17.24
N LYS A 104 6.79 -0.05 18.46
CA LYS A 104 6.66 1.32 19.01
C LYS A 104 7.78 2.23 18.55
N SER A 105 8.86 1.67 18.00
CA SER A 105 9.95 2.46 17.46
C SER A 105 9.47 3.35 16.29
N PRO A 106 10.07 4.54 16.11
CA PRO A 106 9.66 5.45 15.07
C PRO A 106 10.01 4.90 13.68
N SER A 107 9.02 4.79 12.80
CA SER A 107 9.25 4.42 11.40
C SER A 107 10.16 5.41 10.68
N ARG A 108 10.88 4.95 9.66
CA ARG A 108 11.71 5.78 8.76
C ARG A 108 11.10 5.78 7.38
N GLN A 109 11.22 6.91 6.66
CA GLN A 109 10.65 7.05 5.33
C GLN A 109 11.70 7.50 4.33
N THR A 110 11.67 6.93 3.13
CA THR A 110 12.46 7.40 2.00
C THR A 110 11.56 7.60 0.78
N VAL A 111 11.97 8.51 -0.11
CA VAL A 111 11.25 8.77 -1.36
C VAL A 111 11.34 7.52 -2.25
N ALA A 112 10.23 7.15 -2.88
CA ALA A 112 10.17 6.04 -3.81
C ALA A 112 10.19 6.53 -5.26
N GLU A 113 11.02 5.90 -6.07
CA GLU A 113 11.05 6.07 -7.52
C GLU A 113 10.15 5.00 -8.16
N LYS A 114 9.01 5.42 -8.72
CA LYS A 114 8.10 4.51 -9.43
C LYS A 114 8.62 4.24 -10.85
N ASN A 115 8.74 2.96 -11.19
CA ASN A 115 9.11 2.47 -12.52
C ASN A 115 8.08 1.42 -12.95
N GLY A 116 7.04 1.86 -13.68
CA GLY A 116 5.93 1.00 -14.08
C GLY A 116 5.17 0.44 -12.86
N LYS A 117 5.23 -0.89 -12.69
CA LYS A 117 4.66 -1.65 -11.56
C LYS A 117 5.65 -1.88 -10.41
N SER A 118 6.87 -1.37 -10.51
CA SER A 118 7.88 -1.45 -9.47
C SER A 118 8.08 -0.09 -8.78
N VAL A 119 8.47 -0.12 -7.52
CA VAL A 119 8.99 1.06 -6.81
C VAL A 119 10.39 0.77 -6.30
N SER A 120 11.28 1.74 -6.40
CA SER A 120 12.64 1.64 -5.87
C SER A 120 12.87 2.68 -4.79
N CYS A 121 13.46 2.27 -3.68
CA CYS A 121 13.71 3.13 -2.53
C CYS A 121 15.12 2.90 -2.01
N LEU A 122 15.78 3.94 -1.50
CA LEU A 122 16.97 3.77 -0.69
C LEU A 122 16.56 3.31 0.71
N THR A 123 17.32 2.39 1.30
CA THR A 123 17.17 2.05 2.72
C THR A 123 17.56 3.25 3.59
N PRO A 124 17.02 3.37 4.81
CA PRO A 124 17.42 4.42 5.75
C PRO A 124 18.92 4.40 6.02
N GLU A 125 19.45 5.50 6.55
CA GLU A 125 20.86 5.55 6.94
C GLU A 125 21.21 4.46 7.96
N PRO A 126 22.42 3.86 7.90
CA PRO A 126 22.75 2.72 8.74
C PRO A 126 22.70 2.99 10.24
N ASN A 127 23.01 4.22 10.66
CA ASN A 127 22.94 4.66 12.06
C ASN A 127 21.49 4.74 12.59
N LEU A 128 20.51 4.70 11.69
CA LEU A 128 19.09 4.74 12.00
C LEU A 128 18.43 3.36 11.86
N MET A 129 19.20 2.33 11.51
CA MET A 129 18.72 0.95 11.46
C MET A 129 18.71 0.34 12.87
N PRO A 130 17.68 -0.45 13.21
CA PRO A 130 17.63 -1.11 14.52
C PRO A 130 18.80 -2.09 14.70
N ASP A 131 19.22 -2.26 15.95
CA ASP A 131 20.17 -3.28 16.33
C ASP A 131 19.55 -4.67 16.22
N PHE A 132 20.35 -5.66 15.82
CA PHE A 132 19.90 -7.04 15.93
C PHE A 132 19.71 -7.39 17.42
N PRO A 133 18.64 -8.11 17.79
CA PRO A 133 18.50 -8.58 19.16
C PRO A 133 19.69 -9.47 19.50
N THR A 134 20.51 -9.03 20.46
CA THR A 134 21.57 -9.87 21.04
C THR A 134 20.88 -10.99 21.82
N GLY A 135 21.07 -12.23 21.38
CA GLY A 135 20.44 -13.39 22.01
C GLY A 135 20.69 -13.42 23.52
N SER A 136 19.61 -13.44 24.29
CA SER A 136 19.64 -13.81 25.70
C SER A 136 19.96 -15.30 25.78
N GLY A 137 21.12 -15.64 26.33
CA GLY A 137 21.51 -17.02 26.63
C GLY A 137 20.71 -17.65 27.76
#